data_AF-A0A418LUS7-F1
#
_entry.id   AF-A0A418LUS7-F1
#
_cell.length_a   1.000
_cell.length_b   1.000
_cell.length_c   1.000
_cell.angle_alpha   90.00
_cell.angle_beta   90.00
_cell.angle_gamma   90.00
#
_symmetry.space_group_name_H-M   'P 1'
#
loop_
_entity.id
_entity.type
_entity.pdbx_description
1 polymer ?
#
loop_
_entity_poly.entity_id
_entity_poly.type
_entity_poly.pdbx_seq_one_letter_code
_entity_poly.pdbx_strand_id
1 'polypeptide(L)' 'MYPSQRRDRLLELLAEHRFVSLRDLAAQLGVSEITMRRDLKQLKDQGWVETVVGGA' A
#
# COMPACT_ATOMS: atom_id res chain seq x y z
N MET A 1 0.14 15.12 3.02
CA MET A 1 -0.40 14.41 1.85
C MET A 1 -1.87 14.14 2.08
N TYR A 2 -2.76 14.44 1.12
CA TYR A 2 -4.18 14.11 1.27
C TYR A 2 -4.43 12.60 1.06
N PRO A 3 -5.43 12.00 1.72
CA PRO A 3 -5.69 10.56 1.64
C PRO A 3 -5.93 10.04 0.21
N SER A 4 -6.57 10.85 -0.65
CA SER A 4 -6.83 10.51 -2.06
C SER A 4 -5.53 10.42 -2.87
N GLN A 5 -4.68 11.44 -2.82
CA GLN A 5 -3.39 11.46 -3.53
C GLN A 5 -2.49 10.29 -3.13
N ARG A 6 -2.53 9.90 -1.85
CA ARG A 6 -1.77 8.75 -1.35
C ARG A 6 -2.25 7.44 -1.93
N ARG A 7 -3.55 7.33 -2.15
CA ARG A 7 -4.20 6.15 -2.69
C ARG A 7 -3.89 5.98 -4.17
N ASP A 8 -3.95 7.05 -4.95
CA ASP A 8 -3.61 7.04 -6.37
C ASP A 8 -2.15 6.64 -6.57
N ARG A 9 -1.23 7.22 -5.78
CA ARG A 9 0.19 6.87 -5.84
C ARG A 9 0.46 5.42 -5.43
N LEU A 10 -0.30 4.89 -4.47
CA LEU A 10 -0.18 3.49 -4.07
C LEU A 10 -0.61 2.53 -5.19
N LEU A 11 -1.70 2.85 -5.91
CA LEU A 11 -2.16 2.06 -7.05
C LEU A 11 -1.17 2.08 -8.21
N GLU A 12 -0.57 3.24 -8.52
CA GLU A 12 0.50 3.34 -9.52
C GLU A 12 1.69 2.44 -9.18
N LEU A 13 2.16 2.49 -7.92
CA LEU A 13 3.28 1.68 -7.46
C LEU A 13 2.98 0.18 -7.51
N LEU A 14 1.75 -0.21 -7.20
CA LEU A 14 1.31 -1.60 -7.28
C LEU A 14 1.11 -2.08 -8.73
N ALA A 15 0.80 -1.16 -9.66
CA ALA A 15 0.71 -1.48 -11.08
C ALA A 15 2.11 -1.65 -11.71
N GLU A 16 3.09 -0.84 -11.30
CA GLU A 16 4.49 -0.96 -11.76
C GLU A 16 5.21 -2.15 -11.12
N HIS A 17 4.96 -2.42 -9.84
CA HIS A 17 5.60 -3.47 -9.08
C HIS A 17 4.64 -4.62 -8.78
N ARG A 18 4.89 -5.77 -9.43
CA ARG A 18 4.10 -7.00 -9.25
C ARG A 18 3.98 -7.45 -7.78
N PHE A 19 4.99 -7.15 -6.96
CA PHE A 19 5.01 -7.32 -5.52
C PHE A 19 5.82 -6.18 -4.90
N VAL A 20 5.32 -5.60 -3.81
CA VAL A 20 6.06 -4.58 -3.06
C VAL A 20 5.83 -4.81 -1.56
N SER A 21 6.86 -4.57 -0.75
CA SER A 21 6.73 -4.77 0.70
C SER A 21 6.01 -3.60 1.36
N LEU A 22 5.36 -3.87 2.51
CA LEU A 22 4.74 -2.83 3.33
C LEU A 22 5.75 -1.73 3.72
N ARG A 23 6.98 -2.14 4.03
CA ARG A 23 8.07 -1.26 4.46
C ARG A 23 8.48 -0.32 3.35
N ASP A 24 8.61 -0.83 2.12
CA ASP A 24 9.01 -0.01 0.98
C ASP A 24 7.92 1.01 0.62
N LEU A 25 6.64 0.59 0.64
CA LEU A 25 5.51 1.51 0.44
C LEU A 25 5.49 2.62 1.49
N ALA A 26 5.68 2.25 2.76
CA ALA A 26 5.73 3.21 3.86
C ALA A 26 6.87 4.22 3.67
N ALA A 27 8.06 3.74 3.30
CA ALA A 27 9.23 4.58 3.04
C ALA A 27 9.02 5.51 1.83
N GLN A 28 8.50 5.00 0.71
CA GLN A 28 8.27 5.79 -0.50
C GLN A 28 7.18 6.87 -0.32
N LEU A 29 6.15 6.57 0.47
CA LEU A 29 5.07 7.51 0.75
C LEU A 29 5.33 8.40 1.98
N GLY A 30 6.47 8.21 2.67
CA GLY A 30 6.85 9.00 3.83
C GLY A 30 5.87 8.87 5.00
N VAL A 31 5.26 7.69 5.17
CA VAL A 31 4.29 7.41 6.24
C VAL A 31 4.76 6.25 7.13
N SER A 32 4.18 6.12 8.32
CA SER A 32 4.47 4.97 9.17
C SER A 32 3.89 3.67 8.59
N GLU A 33 4.51 2.53 8.89
CA GLU A 33 3.99 1.21 8.51
C GLU A 33 2.59 0.94 9.08
N ILE A 34 2.26 1.47 10.26
CA ILE A 34 0.92 1.36 10.85
C ILE A 34 -0.10 2.12 10.00
N THR A 35 0.26 3.31 9.54
CA THR A 35 -0.59 4.09 8.62
C THR A 35 -0.78 3.34 7.31
N MET A 36 0.31 2.81 6.74
CA MET A 36 0.27 2.06 5.48
C MET A 36 -0.61 0.80 5.60
N ARG A 37 -0.52 0.09 6.72
CA ARG A 37 -1.35 -1.09 7.00
C ARG A 37 -2.84 -0.75 7.04
N ARG A 38 -3.22 0.41 7.58
CA ARG A 38 -4.62 0.88 7.57
C ARG A 38 -5.10 1.17 6.15
N ASP A 39 -4.29 1.84 5.33
CA ASP A 39 -4.67 2.16 3.96
C ASP A 39 -4.80 0.91 3.09
N LEU A 40 -3.83 0.00 3.21
CA LEU A 40 -3.88 -1.29 2.51
C LEU A 40 -5.07 -2.12 2.96
N LYS A 41 -5.41 -2.12 4.26
CA LYS A 41 -6.64 -2.76 4.73
C LYS A 41 -7.86 -2.15 4.06
N GLN A 42 -7.94 -0.82 4.01
CA GLN A 42 -9.07 -0.12 3.40
C GLN A 42 -9.20 -0.40 1.90
N LEU A 43 -8.08 -0.48 1.18
CA LEU A 43 -8.06 -0.83 -0.23
C LEU A 43 -8.37 -2.31 -0.49
N LYS A 44 -7.90 -3.21 0.38
CA LYS A 44 -8.25 -4.63 0.35
C LYS A 44 -9.73 -4.84 0.57
N ASP A 45 -10.30 -4.17 1.57
CA ASP A 45 -11.74 -4.21 1.87
C ASP A 45 -12.59 -3.67 0.71
N GLN A 46 -12.01 -2.81 -0.14
CA GLN A 46 -12.61 -2.30 -1.37
C GLN A 46 -12.31 -3.16 -2.62
N GLY A 47 -11.53 -4.24 -2.50
CA GLY A 47 -11.21 -5.16 -3.59
C GLY A 47 -10.12 -4.68 -4.56
N TRP A 48 -9.39 -3.60 -4.23
CA TRP A 48 -8.35 -3.04 -5.11
C TRP A 48 -6.98 -3.72 -4.97
N VAL A 49 -6.73 -4.39 -3.84
CA VAL A 49 -5.44 -5.05 -3.57
C VAL A 49 -5.65 -6.33 -2.80
N GLU A 50 -4.79 -7.30 -3.06
CA GLU A 50 -4.62 -8.47 -2.22
C GLU A 50 -3.27 -8.43 -1.53
N THR A 51 -3.26 -8.70 -0.22
CA THR A 51 -2.03 -8.84 0.55
C THR A 51 -1.64 -10.32 0.57
N VAL A 52 -0.54 -10.68 -0.09
CA VAL A 52 0.02 -12.03 0.01
C VAL A 52 0.89 -12.10 1.26
N VAL A 53 0.54 -12.98 2.21
CA VAL A 53 1.40 -13.25 3.36
C VAL A 53 2.54 -14.14 2.87
N GLY A 54 3.64 -13.52 2.46
CA GLY A 54 4.91 -14.20 2.23
C GLY A 54 5.47 -14.65 3.58
N GLY A 55 5.01 -15.78 4.08
CA GLY A 55 5.57 -16.42 5.27
C GLY A 55 6.92 -17.02 4.92
N ALA A 56 7.98 -16.50 5.55
CA ALA A 56 9.26 -17.17 5.71
C ALA A 56 9.64 -17.07 7.20
#